data_AF-A0A9Q3KQC2-F1
#
_entry.id   AF-A0A9Q3KQC2-F1
#
_cell.length_a   1.000
_cell.length_b   1.000
_cell.length_c   1.000
_cell.angle_alpha   90.00
_cell.angle_beta   90.00
_cell.angle_gamma   90.00
#
_symmetry.space_group_name_H-M   'P 1'
#
loop_
_entity.id
_entity.type
_entity.pdbx_description
1 polymer ?
#
loop_
_entity_poly.entity_id
_entity_poly.type
_entity_poly.pdbx_seq_one_letter_code
_entity_poly.pdbx_strand_id
1 'polypeptide(L)'
;MKEELIEILFQYREAFASDNEPLGAIKGHEVDIMLNVERPYPPLLRRPAYPASPRAREALESHINELMKLGVLRKVGHNEEVEVTTPVIITWHNDKSRMVGDFRALNTYTIPDRYPIPRIHETLTQLSKSQFITSIDALKGFHQNVLTPHARKLLRIISHCGIYEYLRISFGIKNAPSHYQIMMNTIFPHELSEGWLIIYIDDIIICSETWQLHLERLSLVLKKILQVNIKISLKKFNFGFHELKALGHVVSGLSLCVDKNKVAAVLLKQIPQNKKEMMSFLGFASYYRQHLKDFAIHARSLYRICDQQTVFEMTHERIQAYDEIKYALTNSPLLLMPDWKLPFKMYIDACGEGLGAALHQVQISLDLVGHVTSASRQRPSSHVSHENVTQSPNPFQHYHQGESRVNRRRLTSRRTAWVTS
;
A
#
# COMPACT_ATOMS: atom_id res chain seq x y z
N MET A 1 -21.15 -7.35 -24.37
CA MET A 1 -20.52 -6.94 -23.10
C MET A 1 -20.56 -8.04 -22.04
N LYS A 2 -21.72 -8.42 -21.47
CA LYS A 2 -21.75 -9.43 -20.38
C LYS A 2 -21.43 -10.86 -20.84
N GLU A 3 -21.81 -11.26 -22.05
CA GLU A 3 -21.60 -12.62 -22.55
C GLU A 3 -20.11 -12.94 -22.80
N GLU A 4 -19.40 -12.11 -23.55
CA GLU A 4 -17.96 -12.26 -23.82
C GLU A 4 -17.12 -12.30 -22.53
N LEU A 5 -17.51 -11.51 -21.51
CA LEU A 5 -16.89 -11.58 -20.19
C LEU A 5 -17.10 -12.95 -19.56
N ILE A 6 -18.35 -13.44 -19.54
CA ILE A 6 -18.67 -14.73 -18.93
C ILE A 6 -17.91 -15.85 -19.63
N GLU A 7 -17.77 -15.79 -20.95
CA GLU A 7 -16.97 -16.73 -21.73
C GLU A 7 -15.51 -16.73 -21.30
N ILE A 8 -14.88 -15.55 -21.16
CA ILE A 8 -13.49 -15.43 -20.67
C ILE A 8 -13.36 -15.98 -19.25
N LEU A 9 -14.27 -15.60 -18.33
CA LEU A 9 -14.24 -16.09 -16.95
C LEU A 9 -14.43 -17.61 -16.88
N PHE A 10 -15.27 -18.17 -17.76
CA PHE A 10 -15.51 -19.61 -17.84
C PHE A 10 -14.34 -20.36 -18.48
N GLN A 11 -13.71 -19.77 -19.49
CA GLN A 11 -12.49 -20.28 -20.13
C GLN A 11 -11.36 -20.40 -19.10
N TYR A 12 -11.18 -19.37 -18.27
CA TYR A 12 -10.14 -19.33 -17.23
C TYR A 12 -10.67 -19.68 -15.83
N ARG A 13 -11.75 -20.47 -15.73
CA ARG A 13 -12.39 -20.82 -14.44
C ARG A 13 -11.43 -21.44 -13.42
N GLU A 14 -10.38 -22.13 -13.89
CA GLU A 14 -9.36 -22.76 -13.06
C GLU A 14 -8.44 -21.76 -12.34
N ALA A 15 -8.38 -20.50 -12.81
CA ALA A 15 -7.67 -19.44 -12.11
C ALA A 15 -8.40 -19.02 -10.82
N PHE A 16 -9.70 -19.30 -10.71
CA PHE A 16 -10.49 -18.95 -9.54
C PHE A 16 -10.36 -20.02 -8.46
N ALA A 17 -10.29 -19.59 -7.21
CA ALA A 17 -10.33 -20.51 -6.08
C ALA A 17 -11.69 -21.21 -6.00
N SER A 18 -11.66 -22.53 -5.78
CA SER A 18 -12.84 -23.35 -5.54
C SER A 18 -12.77 -24.01 -4.16
N ASP A 19 -13.86 -24.63 -3.70
CA ASP A 19 -13.87 -25.34 -2.42
C ASP A 19 -12.90 -26.53 -2.41
N ASN A 20 -12.66 -27.15 -3.58
CA ASN A 20 -11.74 -28.28 -3.74
C ASN A 20 -10.28 -27.83 -3.94
N GLU A 21 -10.07 -26.71 -4.61
CA GLU A 21 -8.75 -26.11 -4.82
C GLU A 21 -8.72 -24.65 -4.31
N PRO A 22 -8.72 -24.47 -2.98
CA PRO A 22 -8.87 -23.15 -2.38
C PRO A 22 -7.60 -22.30 -2.47
N LEU A 23 -6.44 -22.91 -2.74
CA LEU A 23 -5.14 -22.23 -2.75
C LEU A 23 -4.28 -22.67 -3.92
N GLY A 24 -3.66 -21.69 -4.57
CA GLY A 24 -2.68 -21.90 -5.61
C GLY A 24 -1.31 -22.26 -5.04
N ALA A 25 -0.43 -22.67 -5.94
CA ALA A 25 0.95 -22.94 -5.63
C ALA A 25 1.84 -22.32 -6.69
N ILE A 26 2.43 -21.18 -6.37
CA ILE A 26 3.14 -20.37 -7.36
C ILE A 26 4.35 -21.14 -7.88
N LYS A 27 4.39 -21.32 -9.20
CA LYS A 27 5.45 -22.05 -9.89
C LYS A 27 6.57 -21.08 -10.29
N GLY A 28 7.82 -21.52 -10.15
CA GLY A 28 8.99 -20.76 -10.61
C GLY A 28 9.44 -19.63 -9.69
N HIS A 29 8.84 -19.46 -8.51
CA HIS A 29 9.27 -18.48 -7.52
C HIS A 29 9.24 -19.07 -6.11
N GLU A 30 10.41 -19.43 -5.59
CA GLU A 30 10.59 -19.83 -4.19
C GLU A 30 11.16 -18.68 -3.37
N VAL A 31 10.72 -18.60 -2.13
CA VAL A 31 11.09 -17.51 -1.21
C VAL A 31 12.02 -18.04 -0.16
N ASP A 32 13.19 -17.42 -0.06
CA ASP A 32 14.17 -17.68 0.98
C ASP A 32 14.22 -16.52 1.99
N ILE A 33 14.75 -16.80 3.17
CA ILE A 33 14.94 -15.81 4.24
C ILE A 33 16.39 -15.80 4.65
N MET A 34 17.05 -14.68 4.42
CA MET A 34 18.43 -14.46 4.85
C MET A 34 18.45 -13.75 6.20
N LEU A 35 19.22 -14.31 7.13
CA LEU A 35 19.47 -13.73 8.44
C LEU A 35 20.85 -13.05 8.45
N ASN A 36 21.01 -12.02 9.28
CA ASN A 36 22.29 -11.36 9.54
C ASN A 36 23.09 -12.04 10.67
N VAL A 37 22.68 -13.24 11.06
CA VAL A 37 23.29 -14.07 12.10
C VAL A 37 23.42 -15.49 11.59
N GLU A 38 24.47 -16.17 12.01
CA GLU A 38 24.74 -17.56 11.67
C GLU A 38 24.43 -18.50 12.85
N ARG A 39 24.56 -19.80 12.62
CA ARG A 39 24.40 -20.81 13.66
C ARG A 39 25.62 -20.82 14.59
N PRO A 40 25.44 -21.03 15.91
CA PRO A 40 24.17 -21.22 16.61
C PRO A 40 23.37 -19.92 16.72
N TYR A 41 22.06 -20.00 16.46
CA TYR A 41 21.19 -18.83 16.46
C TYR A 41 21.00 -18.23 17.86
N PRO A 42 20.79 -16.90 17.95
CA PRO A 42 20.51 -16.23 19.23
C PRO A 42 19.31 -16.83 19.97
N PRO A 43 19.32 -16.91 21.32
CA PRO A 43 18.20 -17.44 22.11
C PRO A 43 16.86 -16.74 21.84
N LEU A 44 16.89 -15.48 21.40
CA LEU A 44 15.69 -14.72 21.03
C LEU A 44 14.91 -15.34 19.86
N LEU A 45 15.55 -16.16 19.02
CA LEU A 45 14.90 -16.91 17.95
C LEU A 45 14.27 -18.22 18.43
N ARG A 46 14.51 -18.65 19.68
CA ARG A 46 13.93 -19.85 20.28
C ARG A 46 12.97 -19.47 21.39
N ARG A 47 11.77 -19.06 21.01
CA ARG A 47 10.75 -18.56 21.95
C ARG A 47 9.77 -19.67 22.33
N PRO A 48 9.32 -19.74 23.60
CA PRO A 48 8.31 -20.72 24.04
C PRO A 48 6.91 -20.33 23.53
N ALA A 49 5.99 -21.28 23.50
CA ALA A 49 4.58 -21.02 23.23
C ALA A 49 3.99 -20.05 24.27
N TYR A 50 3.10 -19.18 23.83
CA TYR A 50 2.34 -18.35 24.76
C TYR A 50 1.24 -19.16 25.44
N PRO A 51 0.96 -18.91 26.73
CA PRO A 51 -0.27 -19.37 27.36
C PRO A 51 -1.49 -18.85 26.60
N ALA A 52 -2.45 -19.72 26.33
CA ALA A 52 -3.67 -19.39 25.61
C ALA A 52 -4.91 -19.76 26.45
N SER A 53 -5.91 -18.89 26.46
CA SER A 53 -7.22 -19.18 27.08
C SER A 53 -7.92 -20.34 26.38
N PRO A 54 -8.89 -21.02 27.02
CA PRO A 54 -9.62 -22.14 26.40
C PRO A 54 -10.19 -21.79 25.02
N ARG A 55 -10.87 -20.64 24.90
CA ARG A 55 -11.40 -20.11 23.62
C ARG A 55 -10.30 -19.90 22.56
N ALA A 56 -9.13 -19.42 22.97
CA ALA A 56 -8.01 -19.21 22.04
C ALA A 56 -7.37 -20.55 21.62
N ARG A 57 -7.34 -21.56 22.49
CA ARG A 57 -6.82 -22.90 22.19
C ARG A 57 -7.66 -23.60 21.14
N GLU A 58 -8.97 -23.59 21.29
CA GLU A 58 -9.92 -24.14 20.30
C GLU A 58 -9.76 -23.44 18.93
N ALA A 59 -9.66 -22.11 18.93
CA ALA A 59 -9.42 -21.36 17.71
C ALA A 59 -8.06 -21.71 17.06
N LEU A 60 -6.98 -21.81 17.85
CA LEU A 60 -5.66 -22.22 17.35
C LEU A 60 -5.70 -23.61 16.71
N GLU A 61 -6.33 -24.58 17.36
CA GLU A 61 -6.47 -25.94 16.83
C GLU A 61 -7.23 -25.95 15.50
N SER A 62 -8.33 -25.20 15.42
CA SER A 62 -9.10 -25.04 14.19
C SER A 62 -8.25 -24.44 13.06
N HIS A 63 -7.53 -23.33 13.32
CA HIS A 63 -6.67 -22.65 12.34
C HIS A 63 -5.50 -23.53 11.89
N ILE A 64 -4.82 -24.22 12.81
CA ILE A 64 -3.71 -25.13 12.49
C ILE A 64 -4.21 -26.26 11.60
N ASN A 65 -5.35 -26.87 11.94
CA ASN A 65 -5.94 -27.95 11.14
C ASN A 65 -6.37 -27.46 9.75
N GLU A 66 -6.95 -26.27 9.63
CA GLU A 66 -7.27 -25.66 8.33
C GLU A 66 -5.99 -25.48 7.50
N LEU A 67 -4.96 -24.84 8.07
CA LEU A 67 -3.71 -24.57 7.35
C LEU A 67 -2.93 -25.83 6.98
N MET A 68 -3.03 -26.90 7.78
CA MET A 68 -2.49 -28.21 7.41
C MET A 68 -3.24 -28.84 6.23
N LYS A 69 -4.59 -28.81 6.25
CA LYS A 69 -5.41 -29.30 5.12
C LYS A 69 -5.12 -28.55 3.83
N LEU A 70 -4.84 -27.26 3.95
CA LEU A 70 -4.47 -26.38 2.84
C LEU A 70 -3.01 -26.56 2.37
N GLY A 71 -2.21 -27.41 3.02
CA GLY A 71 -0.79 -27.58 2.69
C GLY A 71 0.07 -26.34 2.94
N VAL A 72 -0.39 -25.44 3.81
CA VAL A 72 0.35 -24.24 4.25
C VAL A 72 1.27 -24.57 5.42
N LEU A 73 0.83 -25.49 6.31
CA LEU A 73 1.59 -25.96 7.45
C LEU A 73 1.89 -27.45 7.35
N ARG A 74 3.05 -27.86 7.88
CA ARG A 74 3.41 -29.25 8.16
C ARG A 74 3.78 -29.39 9.63
N LYS A 75 3.39 -30.50 10.27
CA LYS A 75 3.84 -30.83 11.62
C LYS A 75 5.31 -31.26 11.57
N VAL A 76 6.13 -30.71 12.45
CA VAL A 76 7.56 -31.06 12.53
C VAL A 76 7.71 -32.44 13.17
N GLY A 77 8.52 -33.31 12.56
CA GLY A 77 8.74 -34.67 13.04
C GLY A 77 9.58 -34.74 14.33
N HIS A 78 9.44 -35.84 15.07
CA HIS A 78 10.14 -36.05 16.36
C HIS A 78 11.68 -36.03 16.26
N ASN A 79 12.22 -36.39 15.10
CA ASN A 79 13.67 -36.45 14.85
C ASN A 79 14.21 -35.20 14.13
N GLU A 80 13.37 -34.20 13.87
CA GLU A 80 13.81 -32.97 13.24
C GLU A 80 14.34 -31.99 14.29
N GLU A 81 15.60 -31.58 14.16
CA GLU A 81 16.21 -30.59 15.06
C GLU A 81 15.47 -29.24 14.96
N VAL A 82 15.09 -28.65 16.10
CA VAL A 82 14.41 -27.35 16.17
C VAL A 82 15.30 -26.29 16.79
N GLU A 83 15.82 -25.40 15.94
CA GLU A 83 16.69 -24.30 16.39
C GLU A 83 15.92 -23.00 16.60
N VAL A 84 14.87 -22.77 15.80
CA VAL A 84 14.06 -21.55 15.77
C VAL A 84 12.59 -21.90 16.06
N THR A 85 11.94 -21.12 16.93
CA THR A 85 10.52 -21.25 17.26
C THR A 85 9.88 -19.88 17.44
N THR A 86 8.75 -19.67 16.77
CA THR A 86 7.95 -18.44 16.85
C THR A 86 6.59 -18.74 17.50
N PRO A 87 6.23 -18.10 18.62
CA PRO A 87 4.93 -18.33 19.24
C PRO A 87 3.82 -17.70 18.40
N VAL A 88 2.64 -18.31 18.47
CA VAL A 88 1.43 -17.82 17.81
C VAL A 88 0.44 -17.25 18.81
N ILE A 89 -0.34 -16.27 18.37
CA ILE A 89 -1.44 -15.67 19.10
C ILE A 89 -2.71 -15.68 18.26
N ILE A 90 -3.87 -15.66 18.92
CA ILE A 90 -5.15 -15.40 18.26
C ILE A 90 -5.53 -13.95 18.47
N THR A 91 -5.87 -13.29 17.38
CA THR A 91 -6.49 -11.96 17.39
C THR A 91 -7.95 -12.08 16.97
N TRP A 92 -8.83 -11.34 17.62
CA TRP A 92 -10.27 -11.35 17.34
C TRP A 92 -10.69 -10.03 16.73
N HIS A 93 -11.51 -10.08 15.68
CA HIS A 93 -12.09 -8.90 15.06
C HIS A 93 -13.48 -9.23 14.52
N ASN A 94 -14.52 -8.56 15.03
CA ASN A 94 -15.94 -8.85 14.72
C ASN A 94 -16.25 -10.35 14.82
N ASP A 95 -15.89 -10.94 15.97
CA ASP A 95 -16.01 -12.38 16.28
C ASP A 95 -15.27 -13.36 15.38
N LYS A 96 -14.54 -12.88 14.37
CA LYS A 96 -13.64 -13.70 13.55
C LYS A 96 -12.26 -13.76 14.20
N SER A 97 -11.76 -14.97 14.41
CA SER A 97 -10.40 -15.21 14.91
C SER A 97 -9.39 -15.26 13.75
N ARG A 98 -8.17 -14.80 14.00
CA ARG A 98 -7.02 -14.95 13.11
C ARG A 98 -5.81 -15.39 13.90
N MET A 99 -5.16 -16.46 13.44
CA MET A 99 -3.87 -16.89 13.95
C MET A 99 -2.75 -15.99 13.39
N VAL A 100 -1.89 -15.49 14.28
CA VAL A 100 -0.77 -14.61 13.93
C VAL A 100 0.51 -15.13 14.57
N GLY A 101 1.54 -15.36 13.77
CA GLY A 101 2.89 -15.67 14.26
C GLY A 101 3.61 -14.40 14.72
N ASP A 102 4.21 -14.42 15.91
CA ASP A 102 4.95 -13.29 16.44
C ASP A 102 6.40 -13.23 15.89
N PHE A 103 6.52 -12.92 14.60
CA PHE A 103 7.80 -12.88 13.89
C PHE A 103 8.69 -11.66 14.22
N ARG A 104 8.38 -10.86 15.24
CA ARG A 104 9.18 -9.66 15.59
C ARG A 104 10.65 -10.00 15.89
N ALA A 105 10.88 -11.10 16.60
CA ALA A 105 12.23 -11.61 16.88
C ALA A 105 12.94 -12.00 15.58
N LEU A 106 12.32 -12.82 14.74
CA LEU A 106 12.86 -13.22 13.44
C LEU A 106 13.19 -12.00 12.57
N ASN A 107 12.23 -11.09 12.44
CA ASN A 107 12.36 -9.87 11.65
C ASN A 107 13.52 -8.97 12.11
N THR A 108 13.91 -9.01 13.39
CA THR A 108 15.06 -8.24 13.89
C THR A 108 16.37 -8.72 13.24
N TYR A 109 16.49 -10.03 13.02
CA TYR A 109 17.66 -10.66 12.42
C TYR A 109 17.53 -10.86 10.90
N THR A 110 16.33 -10.74 10.33
CA THR A 110 16.14 -10.80 8.88
C THR A 110 16.79 -9.61 8.18
N ILE A 111 17.66 -9.89 7.20
CA ILE A 111 18.25 -8.90 6.32
C ILE A 111 17.10 -8.25 5.52
N PRO A 112 16.91 -6.93 5.62
CA PRO A 112 15.80 -6.25 4.95
C PRO A 112 16.00 -6.27 3.43
N ASP A 113 14.99 -6.77 2.71
CA ASP A 113 14.93 -6.63 1.26
C ASP A 113 14.40 -5.24 0.90
N ARG A 114 15.24 -4.44 0.23
CA ARG A 114 14.94 -3.05 -0.17
C ARG A 114 14.44 -2.97 -1.61
N TYR A 115 13.73 -3.98 -2.08
CA TYR A 115 13.08 -3.95 -3.38
C TYR A 115 12.16 -2.73 -3.53
N PRO A 116 12.23 -1.98 -4.65
CA PRO A 116 11.39 -0.82 -4.86
C PRO A 116 9.93 -1.24 -5.06
N ILE A 117 9.08 -0.92 -4.08
CA ILE A 117 7.63 -1.06 -4.23
C ILE A 117 7.08 0.26 -4.80
N PRO A 118 6.30 0.22 -5.89
CA PRO A 118 5.71 1.42 -6.48
C PRO A 118 4.93 2.21 -5.45
N ARG A 119 5.07 3.55 -5.47
CA ARG A 119 4.23 4.39 -4.62
C ARG A 119 2.84 4.43 -5.20
N ILE A 120 1.85 4.08 -4.37
CA ILE A 120 0.43 4.01 -4.74
C ILE A 120 0.00 5.20 -5.60
N HIS A 121 0.32 6.44 -5.22
CA HIS A 121 -0.03 7.62 -6.02
C HIS A 121 0.58 7.65 -7.43
N GLU A 122 1.87 7.32 -7.56
CA GLU A 122 2.55 7.31 -8.87
C GLU A 122 1.90 6.26 -9.78
N THR A 123 1.58 5.11 -9.19
CA THR A 123 0.89 4.02 -9.87
C THR A 123 -0.54 4.39 -10.26
N LEU A 124 -1.30 5.00 -9.37
CA LEU A 124 -2.68 5.41 -9.64
C LEU A 124 -2.73 6.51 -10.71
N THR A 125 -1.72 7.37 -10.82
CA THR A 125 -1.66 8.42 -11.86
C THR A 125 -1.65 7.83 -13.28
N GLN A 126 -1.13 6.60 -13.46
CA GLN A 126 -1.13 5.89 -14.74
C GLN A 126 -2.54 5.48 -15.19
N LEU A 127 -3.53 5.51 -14.28
CA LEU A 127 -4.94 5.23 -14.59
C LEU A 127 -5.62 6.32 -15.41
N SER A 128 -4.96 7.47 -15.63
CA SER A 128 -5.49 8.57 -16.42
C SER A 128 -6.03 8.07 -17.77
N LYS A 129 -7.28 8.43 -18.11
CA LYS A 129 -7.97 8.08 -19.38
C LYS A 129 -8.56 6.67 -19.45
N SER A 130 -8.41 5.84 -18.42
CA SER A 130 -9.02 4.50 -18.40
C SER A 130 -10.53 4.60 -18.20
N GLN A 131 -11.31 4.09 -19.16
CA GLN A 131 -12.77 4.03 -19.02
C GLN A 131 -13.23 2.77 -18.30
N PHE A 132 -12.47 1.68 -18.42
CA PHE A 132 -12.77 0.39 -17.81
C PHE A 132 -11.65 -0.02 -16.86
N ILE A 133 -12.02 -0.21 -15.59
CA ILE A 133 -11.10 -0.61 -14.54
C ILE A 133 -11.59 -1.91 -13.91
N THR A 134 -10.70 -2.89 -13.83
CA THR A 134 -10.95 -4.16 -13.15
C THR A 134 -9.94 -4.35 -12.03
N SER A 135 -10.41 -4.75 -10.86
CA SER A 135 -9.59 -5.10 -9.70
C SER A 135 -9.69 -6.59 -9.43
N ILE A 136 -8.54 -7.22 -9.24
CA ILE A 136 -8.40 -8.63 -8.89
C ILE A 136 -7.61 -8.69 -7.59
N ASP A 137 -8.16 -9.38 -6.59
CA ASP A 137 -7.51 -9.68 -5.32
C ASP A 137 -7.05 -11.15 -5.33
N ALA A 138 -5.75 -11.36 -5.16
CA ALA A 138 -5.19 -12.70 -5.01
C ALA A 138 -5.65 -13.31 -3.67
N LEU A 139 -6.30 -14.48 -3.73
CA LEU A 139 -6.89 -15.08 -2.52
C LEU A 139 -5.78 -15.54 -1.56
N LYS A 140 -5.73 -14.96 -0.36
CA LYS A 140 -4.69 -15.28 0.64
C LYS A 140 -3.28 -15.22 -0.01
N GLY A 141 -3.01 -14.19 -0.82
CA GLY A 141 -1.88 -14.10 -1.76
C GLY A 141 -0.56 -14.66 -1.24
N PHE A 142 -0.11 -14.22 -0.06
CA PHE A 142 1.12 -14.72 0.56
C PHE A 142 1.18 -16.25 0.73
N HIS A 143 0.08 -16.91 1.10
CA HIS A 143 0.04 -18.35 1.30
C HIS A 143 0.16 -19.17 0.01
N GLN A 144 0.22 -18.54 -1.16
CA GLN A 144 0.45 -19.22 -2.44
C GLN A 144 1.95 -19.33 -2.76
N ASN A 145 2.78 -18.44 -2.20
CA ASN A 145 4.22 -18.41 -2.44
C ASN A 145 4.92 -19.55 -1.67
N VAL A 146 5.68 -20.38 -2.38
CA VAL A 146 6.43 -21.51 -1.80
C VAL A 146 7.66 -21.00 -1.07
N LEU A 147 7.95 -21.57 0.11
CA LEU A 147 9.20 -21.34 0.83
C LEU A 147 10.26 -22.39 0.45
N THR A 148 11.52 -21.97 0.39
CA THR A 148 12.67 -22.89 0.29
C THR A 148 12.76 -23.79 1.54
N PRO A 149 13.33 -24.99 1.45
CA PRO A 149 13.52 -25.86 2.62
C PRO A 149 14.28 -25.18 3.78
N HIS A 150 15.18 -24.25 3.46
CA HIS A 150 15.90 -23.44 4.44
C HIS A 150 14.94 -22.48 5.18
N ALA A 151 14.19 -21.64 4.46
CA ALA A 151 13.28 -20.68 5.05
C ALA A 151 12.15 -21.33 5.88
N ARG A 152 11.69 -22.53 5.51
CA ARG A 152 10.70 -23.30 6.29
C ARG A 152 11.15 -23.52 7.73
N LYS A 153 12.44 -23.85 7.94
CA LYS A 153 13.02 -24.08 9.27
C LYS A 153 13.04 -22.79 10.11
N LEU A 154 13.22 -21.63 9.49
CA LEU A 154 13.20 -20.33 10.15
C LEU A 154 11.78 -19.87 10.50
N LEU A 155 10.78 -20.35 9.76
CA LEU A 155 9.36 -20.03 9.96
C LEU A 155 8.62 -21.11 10.74
N ARG A 156 9.29 -21.75 11.69
CA ARG A 156 8.65 -22.67 12.62
C ARG A 156 7.85 -21.93 13.66
N ILE A 157 6.59 -22.36 13.83
CA ILE A 157 5.68 -21.87 14.86
C ILE A 157 5.52 -22.89 15.97
N ILE A 158 5.27 -22.38 17.19
CA ILE A 158 5.03 -23.20 18.37
C ILE A 158 3.73 -22.78 19.07
N SER A 159 2.92 -23.77 19.40
CA SER A 159 1.70 -23.63 20.19
C SER A 159 1.56 -24.79 21.19
N HIS A 160 0.46 -24.83 21.93
CA HIS A 160 0.13 -25.98 22.79
C HIS A 160 -0.12 -27.29 22.01
N CYS A 161 -0.35 -27.21 20.70
CA CYS A 161 -0.51 -28.37 19.81
C CYS A 161 0.83 -28.98 19.36
N GLY A 162 1.95 -28.29 19.61
CA GLY A 162 3.29 -28.68 19.18
C GLY A 162 3.93 -27.67 18.23
N ILE A 163 4.90 -28.15 17.45
CA ILE A 163 5.71 -27.35 16.53
C ILE A 163 5.32 -27.68 15.08
N TYR A 164 5.10 -26.63 14.30
CA TYR A 164 4.73 -26.70 12.90
C TYR A 164 5.64 -25.79 12.09
N GLU A 165 5.85 -26.10 10.83
CA GLU A 165 6.57 -25.23 9.90
C GLU A 165 5.69 -24.79 8.75
N TYR A 166 5.86 -23.54 8.35
CA TYR A 166 5.23 -23.01 7.14
C TYR A 166 5.91 -23.57 5.91
N LEU A 167 5.12 -24.09 4.97
CA LEU A 167 5.55 -24.46 3.61
C LEU A 167 5.39 -23.28 2.62
N ARG A 168 4.60 -22.29 3.00
CA ARG A 168 4.23 -21.11 2.23
C ARG A 168 4.48 -19.84 3.04
N ILE A 169 4.70 -18.69 2.40
CA ILE A 169 4.89 -17.43 3.14
C ILE A 169 3.73 -17.22 4.11
N SER A 170 4.06 -16.77 5.32
CA SER A 170 3.09 -16.35 6.33
C SER A 170 3.05 -14.83 6.47
N PHE A 171 1.92 -14.33 6.97
CA PHE A 171 1.80 -12.91 7.32
C PHE A 171 2.75 -12.55 8.48
N GLY A 172 3.30 -11.34 8.44
CA GLY A 172 4.13 -10.78 9.51
C GLY A 172 5.63 -10.92 9.30
N ILE A 173 6.08 -11.61 8.24
CA ILE A 173 7.49 -11.66 7.85
C ILE A 173 7.88 -10.33 7.19
N LYS A 174 9.03 -9.77 7.58
CA LYS A 174 9.53 -8.46 7.13
C LYS A 174 9.56 -8.31 5.60
N ASN A 175 10.07 -9.31 4.88
CA ASN A 175 10.30 -9.21 3.43
C ASN A 175 9.14 -9.76 2.58
N ALA A 176 8.03 -10.22 3.19
CA ALA A 176 6.93 -10.82 2.45
C ALA A 176 6.38 -9.90 1.33
N PRO A 177 6.12 -8.59 1.57
CA PRO A 177 5.69 -7.68 0.51
C PRO A 177 6.69 -7.55 -0.65
N SER A 178 7.99 -7.44 -0.34
CA SER A 178 9.06 -7.29 -1.33
C SER A 178 9.12 -8.51 -2.25
N HIS A 179 9.14 -9.71 -1.68
CA HIS A 179 9.13 -10.95 -2.47
C HIS A 179 7.88 -11.07 -3.36
N TYR A 180 6.71 -10.65 -2.85
CA TYR A 180 5.49 -10.69 -3.64
C TYR A 180 5.57 -9.71 -4.83
N GLN A 181 6.10 -8.51 -4.61
CA GLN A 181 6.27 -7.52 -5.67
C GLN A 181 7.31 -7.99 -6.71
N ILE A 182 8.43 -8.57 -6.30
CA ILE A 182 9.45 -9.16 -7.20
C ILE A 182 8.81 -10.20 -8.11
N MET A 183 8.06 -11.12 -7.51
CA MET A 183 7.35 -12.17 -8.23
C MET A 183 6.40 -11.58 -9.27
N MET A 184 5.54 -10.65 -8.88
CA MET A 184 4.59 -10.02 -9.79
C MET A 184 5.29 -9.26 -10.93
N ASN A 185 6.37 -8.55 -10.62
CA ASN A 185 7.17 -7.84 -11.63
C ASN A 185 7.85 -8.80 -12.61
N THR A 186 8.19 -10.02 -12.17
CA THR A 186 8.77 -11.07 -13.01
C THR A 186 7.71 -11.72 -13.92
N ILE A 187 6.46 -11.83 -13.45
CA ILE A 187 5.36 -12.44 -14.22
C ILE A 187 4.81 -11.45 -15.28
N PHE A 188 4.75 -10.16 -14.94
CA PHE A 188 4.11 -9.11 -15.76
C PHE A 188 5.05 -7.99 -16.23
N PRO A 189 6.28 -8.25 -16.69
CA PRO A 189 7.24 -7.19 -16.97
C PRO A 189 6.77 -6.25 -18.10
N HIS A 190 6.16 -6.81 -19.15
CA HIS A 190 5.69 -6.04 -20.30
C HIS A 190 4.46 -5.21 -19.95
N GLU A 191 3.48 -5.83 -19.29
CA GLU A 191 2.21 -5.18 -18.96
C GLU A 191 2.38 -4.03 -17.96
N LEU A 192 3.31 -4.19 -17.00
CA LEU A 192 3.70 -3.13 -16.08
C LEU A 192 4.45 -2.00 -16.81
N SER A 193 5.33 -2.33 -17.76
CA SER A 193 6.08 -1.34 -18.54
C SER A 193 5.18 -0.53 -19.47
N GLU A 194 4.12 -1.12 -20.00
CA GLU A 194 3.13 -0.43 -20.83
C GLU A 194 2.15 0.43 -20.02
N GLY A 195 2.12 0.25 -18.69
CA GLY A 195 1.37 1.11 -17.76
C GLY A 195 -0.14 0.87 -17.71
N TRP A 196 -0.66 -0.14 -18.39
CA TRP A 196 -2.08 -0.50 -18.32
C TRP A 196 -2.40 -1.55 -17.25
N LEU A 197 -1.38 -2.22 -16.73
CA LEU A 197 -1.47 -3.11 -15.58
C LEU A 197 -0.76 -2.47 -14.41
N ILE A 198 -1.44 -2.46 -13.27
CA ILE A 198 -0.94 -1.94 -12.02
C ILE A 198 -0.97 -3.07 -11.01
N ILE A 199 0.17 -3.34 -10.38
CA ILE A 199 0.25 -4.35 -9.33
C ILE A 199 0.86 -3.74 -8.08
N TYR A 200 0.14 -3.86 -6.98
CA TYR A 200 0.60 -3.47 -5.65
C TYR A 200 0.39 -4.64 -4.69
N ILE A 201 1.47 -5.39 -4.45
CA ILE A 201 1.42 -6.64 -3.67
C ILE A 201 0.30 -7.54 -4.23
N ASP A 202 -0.75 -7.83 -3.46
CA ASP A 202 -1.83 -8.76 -3.80
C ASP A 202 -2.92 -8.14 -4.71
N ASP A 203 -2.91 -6.82 -4.89
CA ASP A 203 -3.89 -6.09 -5.69
C ASP A 203 -3.40 -5.95 -7.15
N ILE A 204 -4.16 -6.52 -8.08
CA ILE A 204 -3.92 -6.41 -9.53
C ILE A 204 -5.03 -5.56 -10.14
N ILE A 205 -4.67 -4.47 -10.79
CA ILE A 205 -5.61 -3.51 -11.38
C ILE A 205 -5.34 -3.43 -12.88
N ILE A 206 -6.36 -3.73 -13.69
CA ILE A 206 -6.33 -3.73 -15.15
C ILE A 206 -7.09 -2.51 -15.65
N CYS A 207 -6.52 -1.82 -16.63
CA CYS A 207 -6.98 -0.50 -17.03
C CYS A 207 -7.07 -0.44 -18.55
N SER A 208 -8.15 0.11 -19.10
CA SER A 208 -8.35 0.15 -20.56
C SER A 208 -9.23 1.30 -21.01
N GLU A 209 -9.00 1.80 -22.23
CA GLU A 209 -9.81 2.88 -22.82
C GLU A 209 -11.10 2.37 -23.45
N THR A 210 -11.10 1.15 -24.02
CA THR A 210 -12.25 0.54 -24.69
C THR A 210 -12.57 -0.83 -24.09
N TRP A 211 -13.80 -1.28 -24.29
CA TRP A 211 -14.27 -2.56 -23.76
C TRP A 211 -13.53 -3.76 -24.36
N GLN A 212 -13.35 -3.75 -25.69
CA GLN A 212 -12.69 -4.84 -26.42
C GLN A 212 -11.26 -5.01 -25.94
N LEU A 213 -10.51 -3.91 -25.84
CA LEU A 213 -9.15 -3.91 -25.30
C LEU A 213 -9.12 -4.39 -23.85
N HIS A 214 -10.15 -4.07 -23.06
CA HIS A 214 -10.25 -4.53 -21.67
C HIS A 214 -10.38 -6.05 -21.57
N LEU A 215 -11.19 -6.67 -22.43
CA LEU A 215 -11.34 -8.11 -22.47
C LEU A 215 -10.06 -8.83 -22.91
N GLU A 216 -9.35 -8.27 -23.90
CA GLU A 216 -8.05 -8.79 -24.34
C GLU A 216 -7.02 -8.75 -23.21
N ARG A 217 -6.89 -7.60 -22.53
CA ARG A 217 -5.99 -7.42 -21.37
C ARG A 217 -6.36 -8.33 -20.22
N LEU A 218 -7.66 -8.48 -19.91
CA LEU A 218 -8.14 -9.40 -18.89
C LEU A 218 -7.77 -10.85 -19.22
N SER A 219 -8.03 -11.28 -20.45
CA SER A 219 -7.70 -12.63 -20.93
C SER A 219 -6.20 -12.92 -20.80
N LEU A 220 -5.35 -11.95 -21.16
CA LEU A 220 -3.89 -12.07 -21.02
C LEU A 220 -3.47 -12.22 -19.55
N VAL A 221 -4.02 -11.40 -18.65
CA VAL A 221 -3.72 -11.46 -17.21
C VAL A 221 -4.17 -12.79 -16.61
N LEU A 222 -5.40 -13.23 -16.88
CA LEU A 222 -5.92 -14.50 -16.39
C LEU A 222 -5.12 -15.70 -16.91
N LYS A 223 -4.70 -15.66 -18.17
CA LYS A 223 -3.83 -16.69 -18.76
C LYS A 223 -2.50 -16.80 -18.03
N LYS A 224 -1.83 -15.66 -17.76
CA LYS A 224 -0.57 -15.66 -17.00
C LYS A 224 -0.77 -16.16 -15.57
N ILE A 225 -1.78 -15.65 -14.86
CA ILE A 225 -2.16 -16.09 -13.50
C ILE A 225 -2.32 -17.61 -13.45
N LEU A 226 -3.03 -18.19 -14.43
CA LEU A 226 -3.24 -19.64 -14.52
C LEU A 226 -1.92 -20.39 -14.76
N GLN A 227 -1.05 -19.91 -15.65
CA GLN A 227 0.25 -20.52 -15.93
C GLN A 227 1.14 -20.59 -14.68
N VAL A 228 1.17 -19.52 -13.88
CA VAL A 228 1.96 -19.49 -12.64
C VAL A 228 1.21 -20.12 -11.46
N ASN A 229 -0.03 -20.57 -11.66
CA ASN A 229 -0.88 -21.22 -10.67
C ASN A 229 -1.20 -20.33 -9.46
N ILE A 230 -1.49 -19.05 -9.73
CA ILE A 230 -2.07 -18.13 -8.75
C ILE A 230 -3.60 -18.31 -8.76
N LYS A 231 -4.21 -18.43 -7.58
CA LYS A 231 -5.66 -18.49 -7.40
C LYS A 231 -6.21 -17.13 -6.96
N ILE A 232 -7.26 -16.68 -7.62
CA ILE A 232 -7.91 -15.38 -7.37
C ILE A 232 -9.29 -15.55 -6.73
N SER A 233 -9.73 -14.54 -5.96
CA SER A 233 -11.03 -14.57 -5.30
C SER A 233 -12.12 -13.99 -6.19
N LEU A 234 -13.09 -14.81 -6.60
CA LEU A 234 -14.24 -14.33 -7.38
C LEU A 234 -15.10 -13.32 -6.59
N LYS A 235 -15.22 -13.49 -5.27
CA LYS A 235 -16.03 -12.61 -4.39
C LYS A 235 -15.48 -11.19 -4.28
N LYS A 236 -14.19 -10.99 -4.54
CA LYS A 236 -13.52 -9.69 -4.48
C LYS A 236 -13.13 -9.17 -5.87
N PHE A 237 -13.61 -9.84 -6.91
CA PHE A 237 -13.38 -9.46 -8.29
C PHE A 237 -14.32 -8.30 -8.65
N ASN A 238 -13.76 -7.11 -8.83
CA ASN A 238 -14.53 -5.93 -9.23
C ASN A 238 -14.29 -5.67 -10.72
N PHE A 239 -15.31 -5.83 -11.55
CA PHE A 239 -15.14 -5.83 -13.01
C PHE A 239 -15.70 -4.59 -13.70
N GLY A 240 -14.89 -4.00 -14.59
CA GLY A 240 -15.34 -3.07 -15.62
C GLY A 240 -16.01 -1.81 -15.08
N PHE A 241 -15.63 -1.35 -13.88
CA PHE A 241 -16.20 -0.14 -13.31
C PHE A 241 -15.55 1.10 -13.91
N HIS A 242 -16.35 2.16 -14.09
CA HIS A 242 -15.84 3.51 -14.38
C HIS A 242 -15.16 4.15 -13.16
N GLU A 243 -15.52 3.70 -11.95
CA GLU A 243 -14.90 4.10 -10.69
C GLU A 243 -14.64 2.87 -9.80
N LEU A 244 -13.42 2.73 -9.28
CA LEU A 244 -13.00 1.60 -8.45
C LEU A 244 -12.48 2.09 -7.09
N LYS A 245 -12.87 1.40 -6.02
CA LYS A 245 -12.19 1.50 -4.73
C LYS A 245 -10.92 0.65 -4.74
N ALA A 246 -9.76 1.28 -4.83
CA ALA A 246 -8.47 0.60 -4.83
C ALA A 246 -7.46 1.36 -3.97
N LEU A 247 -6.61 0.62 -3.24
CA LEU A 247 -5.48 1.19 -2.49
C LEU A 247 -5.87 2.36 -1.57
N GLY A 248 -7.08 2.31 -0.98
CA GLY A 248 -7.57 3.36 -0.06
C GLY A 248 -8.08 4.64 -0.74
N HIS A 249 -8.21 4.64 -2.06
CA HIS A 249 -8.77 5.71 -2.88
C HIS A 249 -9.99 5.23 -3.68
N VAL A 250 -10.85 6.16 -4.07
CA VAL A 250 -11.84 5.96 -5.13
C VAL A 250 -11.22 6.55 -6.40
N VAL A 251 -10.98 5.71 -7.40
CA VAL A 251 -10.27 6.09 -8.61
C VAL A 251 -11.18 5.92 -9.81
N SER A 252 -11.25 6.94 -10.66
CA SER A 252 -11.88 6.90 -11.97
C SER A 252 -10.84 7.25 -13.04
N GLY A 253 -11.18 7.03 -14.32
CA GLY A 253 -10.33 7.47 -15.43
C GLY A 253 -10.06 8.98 -15.46
N LEU A 254 -10.88 9.78 -14.77
CA LEU A 254 -10.82 11.24 -14.77
C LEU A 254 -10.29 11.81 -13.45
N SER A 255 -10.44 11.07 -12.35
CA SER A 255 -10.27 11.63 -11.02
C SER A 255 -9.80 10.65 -9.96
N LEU A 256 -9.13 11.18 -8.94
CA LEU A 256 -8.69 10.49 -7.74
C LEU A 256 -9.33 11.15 -6.52
N CYS A 257 -10.06 10.36 -5.73
CA CYS A 257 -10.72 10.80 -4.52
C CYS A 257 -10.34 9.91 -3.33
N VAL A 258 -10.47 10.44 -2.12
CA VAL A 258 -10.24 9.69 -0.88
C VAL A 258 -11.44 8.78 -0.58
N ASP A 259 -11.19 7.53 -0.15
CA ASP A 259 -12.29 6.67 0.32
C ASP A 259 -12.85 7.20 1.65
N LYS A 260 -14.05 7.80 1.59
CA LYS A 260 -14.74 8.36 2.75
C LYS A 260 -14.96 7.36 3.88
N ASN A 261 -15.04 6.05 3.60
CA ASN A 261 -15.19 5.03 4.64
C ASN A 261 -13.91 4.85 5.47
N LYS A 262 -12.74 5.01 4.84
CA LYS A 262 -11.44 4.96 5.52
C LYS A 262 -11.23 6.22 6.37
N VAL A 263 -11.67 7.37 5.88
CA VAL A 263 -11.63 8.64 6.62
C VAL A 263 -12.59 8.62 7.81
N ALA A 264 -13.81 8.09 7.64
CA ALA A 264 -14.81 7.99 8.71
C ALA A 264 -14.29 7.25 9.94
N ALA A 265 -13.50 6.19 9.75
CA ALA A 265 -12.86 5.46 10.85
C ALA A 265 -11.88 6.31 11.66
N VAL A 266 -11.27 7.35 11.06
CA VAL A 266 -10.42 8.33 11.75
C VAL A 266 -11.23 9.46 12.37
N LEU A 267 -12.37 9.83 11.77
CA LEU A 267 -13.27 10.83 12.36
C LEU A 267 -13.80 10.41 13.73
N LEU A 268 -14.10 9.11 13.88
CA LEU A 268 -14.62 8.51 15.11
C LEU A 268 -13.55 8.26 16.17
N LYS A 269 -12.26 8.40 15.85
CA LYS A 269 -11.20 8.25 16.84
C LYS A 269 -11.15 9.44 17.77
N GLN A 270 -10.96 9.13 19.06
CA GLN A 270 -10.67 10.12 20.09
C GLN A 270 -9.36 10.86 19.76
N ILE A 271 -9.23 12.08 20.29
CA ILE A 271 -8.01 12.87 20.16
C ILE A 271 -6.83 12.05 20.72
N PRO A 272 -5.69 11.97 20.00
CA PRO A 272 -4.52 11.23 20.46
C PRO A 272 -4.10 11.66 21.87
N GLN A 273 -3.88 10.68 22.76
CA GLN A 273 -3.50 10.91 24.16
C GLN A 273 -2.00 10.75 24.40
N ASN A 274 -1.25 10.29 23.39
CA ASN A 274 0.18 10.11 23.48
C ASN A 274 0.88 10.27 22.12
N LYS A 275 2.22 10.39 22.14
CA LYS A 275 3.05 10.54 20.94
C LYS A 275 2.84 9.42 19.92
N LYS A 276 2.64 8.18 20.38
CA LYS A 276 2.47 7.02 19.49
C LYS A 276 1.16 7.11 18.70
N GLU A 277 0.07 7.48 19.36
CA GLU A 277 -1.22 7.74 18.70
C GLU A 277 -1.15 8.94 17.76
N MET A 278 -0.45 10.02 18.15
CA MET A 278 -0.29 11.19 17.29
C MET A 278 0.52 10.85 16.03
N MET A 279 1.63 10.12 16.15
CA MET A 279 2.40 9.65 14.99
C MET A 279 1.57 8.73 14.08
N SER A 280 0.71 7.89 14.66
CA SER A 280 -0.23 7.05 13.89
C SER A 280 -1.22 7.89 13.10
N PHE A 281 -1.80 8.93 13.71
CA PHE A 281 -2.68 9.89 13.04
C PHE A 281 -1.96 10.65 11.92
N LEU A 282 -0.78 11.20 12.21
CA LEU A 282 0.02 11.96 11.22
C LEU A 282 0.46 11.08 10.05
N GLY A 283 0.81 9.82 10.30
CA GLY A 283 1.10 8.85 9.25
C GLY A 283 -0.11 8.61 8.33
N PHE A 284 -1.30 8.47 8.91
CA PHE A 284 -2.55 8.37 8.14
C PHE A 284 -2.85 9.65 7.34
N ALA A 285 -2.80 10.82 7.97
CA ALA A 285 -3.10 12.09 7.29
C ALA A 285 -2.07 12.38 6.18
N SER A 286 -0.79 12.05 6.42
CA SER A 286 0.28 12.19 5.43
C SER A 286 0.08 11.29 4.21
N TYR A 287 -0.60 10.16 4.34
CA TYR A 287 -0.96 9.31 3.20
C TYR A 287 -1.82 10.07 2.17
N TYR A 288 -2.72 10.93 2.67
CA TYR A 288 -3.64 11.72 1.85
C TYR A 288 -3.17 13.16 1.60
N ARG A 289 -1.92 13.51 1.95
CA ARG A 289 -1.41 14.89 1.93
C ARG A 289 -1.60 15.66 0.62
N GLN A 290 -1.64 14.97 -0.52
CA GLN A 290 -1.84 15.56 -1.85
C GLN A 290 -3.22 16.20 -2.04
N HIS A 291 -4.19 15.77 -1.24
CA HIS A 291 -5.54 16.32 -1.19
C HIS A 291 -5.65 17.46 -0.19
N LEU A 292 -4.66 17.61 0.69
CA LEU A 292 -4.66 18.53 1.82
C LEU A 292 -3.82 19.75 1.47
N LYS A 293 -4.49 20.84 1.13
CA LYS A 293 -3.84 22.14 0.94
C LYS A 293 -3.10 22.51 2.23
N ASP A 294 -1.86 23.00 2.09
CA ASP A 294 -1.05 23.52 3.20
C ASP A 294 -0.84 22.54 4.37
N PHE A 295 -0.94 21.22 4.13
CA PHE A 295 -0.77 20.17 5.14
C PHE A 295 0.45 20.35 6.04
N ALA A 296 1.59 20.74 5.46
CA ALA A 296 2.84 20.93 6.19
C ALA A 296 2.76 22.03 7.26
N ILE A 297 1.93 23.06 7.05
CA ILE A 297 1.70 24.15 8.00
C ILE A 297 0.88 23.62 9.17
N HIS A 298 -0.29 23.04 8.89
CA HIS A 298 -1.18 22.48 9.92
C HIS A 298 -0.51 21.35 10.72
N ALA A 299 0.23 20.46 10.05
CA ALA A 299 0.87 19.32 10.72
C ALA A 299 2.11 19.71 11.55
N ARG A 300 2.60 20.95 11.48
CA ARG A 300 3.88 21.36 12.10
C ARG A 300 3.86 21.25 13.62
N SER A 301 2.87 21.84 14.27
CA SER A 301 2.74 21.82 15.72
C SER A 301 2.54 20.37 16.22
N LEU A 302 1.89 19.53 15.43
CA LEU A 302 1.64 18.11 15.70
C LEU A 302 2.89 17.22 15.52
N TYR A 303 3.73 17.48 14.51
CA TYR A 303 5.01 16.78 14.40
C TYR A 303 5.95 17.15 15.56
N ARG A 304 5.97 18.42 15.99
CA ARG A 304 6.82 18.89 17.09
C ARG A 304 6.51 18.22 18.43
N ILE A 305 5.25 17.87 18.70
CA ILE A 305 4.90 17.12 19.93
C ILE A 305 5.34 15.66 19.90
N CYS A 306 5.64 15.12 18.72
CA CYS A 306 6.13 13.76 18.56
C CYS A 306 7.63 13.65 18.84
N ASP A 307 8.37 14.76 18.88
CA ASP A 307 9.79 14.79 19.23
C ASP A 307 10.04 14.26 20.64
N GLN A 308 11.12 13.50 20.84
CA GLN A 308 11.43 12.87 22.12
C GLN A 308 11.55 13.89 23.27
N GLN A 309 12.11 15.07 22.99
CA GLN A 309 12.39 16.13 23.96
C GLN A 309 11.17 17.00 24.30
N THR A 310 10.08 16.92 23.53
CA THR A 310 8.89 17.75 23.74
C THR A 310 7.90 17.06 24.68
N VAL A 311 7.33 17.78 25.65
CA VAL A 311 6.24 17.26 26.47
C VAL A 311 4.98 17.09 25.62
N PHE A 312 4.29 15.96 25.77
CA PHE A 312 3.05 15.72 25.06
C PHE A 312 1.92 16.52 25.70
N GLU A 313 1.45 17.55 25.01
CA GLU A 313 0.38 18.42 25.47
C GLU A 313 -0.48 18.86 24.28
N MET A 314 -1.79 18.65 24.35
CA MET A 314 -2.73 19.12 23.32
C MET A 314 -3.19 20.53 23.66
N THR A 315 -2.35 21.52 23.34
CA THR A 315 -2.69 22.95 23.45
C THR A 315 -3.81 23.32 22.48
N HIS A 316 -4.46 24.48 22.70
CA HIS A 316 -5.53 24.96 21.83
C HIS A 316 -5.10 25.03 20.35
N GLU A 317 -3.89 25.54 20.07
CA GLU A 317 -3.29 25.57 18.73
C GLU A 317 -3.20 24.17 18.09
N ARG A 318 -2.80 23.15 18.86
CA ARG A 318 -2.64 21.77 18.38
C ARG A 318 -3.98 21.09 18.16
N ILE A 319 -4.97 21.37 19.01
CA ILE A 319 -6.34 20.88 18.83
C ILE A 319 -6.91 21.47 17.54
N GLN A 320 -6.76 22.78 17.34
CA GLN A 320 -7.20 23.44 16.11
C GLN A 320 -6.52 22.85 14.87
N ALA A 321 -5.19 22.68 14.89
CA ALA A 321 -4.45 22.05 13.80
C ALA A 321 -4.91 20.61 13.51
N TYR A 322 -5.22 19.84 14.55
CA TYR A 322 -5.76 18.49 14.43
C TYR A 322 -7.14 18.48 13.77
N ASP A 323 -8.04 19.37 14.20
CA ASP A 323 -9.38 19.49 13.66
C ASP A 323 -9.39 20.03 12.22
N GLU A 324 -8.48 20.95 11.87
CA GLU A 324 -8.29 21.43 10.50
C GLU A 324 -7.86 20.30 9.55
N ILE A 325 -6.90 19.46 9.97
CA ILE A 325 -6.50 18.28 9.18
C ILE A 325 -7.67 17.28 9.05
N LYS A 326 -8.44 17.03 10.12
CA LYS A 326 -9.64 16.18 10.05
C LYS A 326 -10.71 16.75 9.11
N TYR A 327 -10.93 18.05 9.16
CA TYR A 327 -11.89 18.74 8.30
C TYR A 327 -11.45 18.65 6.83
N ALA A 328 -10.18 18.89 6.55
CA ALA A 328 -9.61 18.82 5.20
C ALA A 328 -9.63 17.37 4.64
N LEU A 329 -9.44 16.35 5.47
CA LEU A 329 -9.60 14.94 5.06
C LEU A 329 -11.04 14.61 4.68
N THR A 330 -12.02 15.20 5.37
CA THR A 330 -13.46 14.98 5.10
C THR A 330 -13.94 15.71 3.86
N ASN A 331 -13.46 16.95 3.68
CA ASN A 331 -13.86 17.84 2.60
C ASN A 331 -12.81 17.91 1.49
N SER A 332 -11.97 16.87 1.41
CA SER A 332 -10.90 16.74 0.42
C SER A 332 -11.47 16.98 -0.99
N PRO A 333 -10.90 17.91 -1.77
CA PRO A 333 -11.31 18.11 -3.15
C PRO A 333 -10.97 16.86 -3.99
N LEU A 334 -11.75 16.69 -5.05
CA LEU A 334 -11.48 15.74 -6.10
C LEU A 334 -10.21 16.17 -6.85
N LEU A 335 -9.24 15.26 -6.99
CA LEU A 335 -8.06 15.51 -7.82
C LEU A 335 -8.33 15.05 -9.25
N LEU A 336 -8.03 15.87 -10.25
CA LEU A 336 -8.05 15.42 -11.63
C LEU A 336 -6.78 14.64 -11.95
N MET A 337 -6.94 13.58 -12.74
CA MET A 337 -5.80 12.84 -13.28
C MET A 337 -5.03 13.71 -14.28
N PRO A 338 -3.70 13.77 -14.23
CA PRO A 338 -2.93 14.57 -15.17
C PRO A 338 -3.08 14.07 -16.60
N ASP A 339 -3.23 14.99 -17.55
CA ASP A 339 -3.08 14.74 -18.97
C ASP A 339 -1.71 15.24 -19.44
N TRP A 340 -0.79 14.32 -19.72
CA TRP A 340 0.57 14.64 -20.15
C TRP A 340 0.65 15.44 -21.47
N LYS A 341 -0.45 15.53 -22.24
CA LYS A 341 -0.52 16.32 -23.47
C LYS A 341 -0.86 17.80 -23.24
N LEU A 342 -1.27 18.17 -22.02
CA LEU A 342 -1.73 19.52 -21.69
C LEU A 342 -0.76 20.23 -20.74
N PRO A 343 -0.60 21.56 -20.84
CA PRO A 343 0.31 22.30 -19.98
C PRO A 343 -0.18 22.33 -18.53
N PHE A 344 0.75 22.21 -17.58
CA PHE A 344 0.49 22.37 -16.16
C PHE A 344 0.59 23.83 -15.72
N LYS A 345 -0.21 24.22 -14.72
CA LYS A 345 -0.15 25.51 -14.03
C LYS A 345 0.32 25.29 -12.59
N MET A 346 1.40 25.94 -12.20
CA MET A 346 1.96 25.81 -10.86
C MET A 346 1.73 27.09 -10.07
N TYR A 347 1.06 26.94 -8.92
CA TYR A 347 0.89 28.01 -7.95
C TYR A 347 1.82 27.73 -6.80
N ILE A 348 2.69 28.67 -6.46
CA ILE A 348 3.60 28.55 -5.33
C ILE A 348 3.30 29.71 -4.40
N ASP A 349 3.14 29.41 -3.12
CA ASP A 349 3.02 30.39 -2.05
C ASP A 349 4.08 30.10 -0.97
N ALA A 350 4.65 31.14 -0.41
CA ALA A 350 5.72 31.03 0.56
C ALA A 350 5.51 32.06 1.67
N CYS A 351 5.47 31.60 2.90
CA CYS A 351 5.45 32.48 4.07
C CYS A 351 6.74 32.28 4.91
N GLY A 352 6.88 33.07 5.98
CA GLY A 352 8.00 32.92 6.92
C GLY A 352 8.08 31.53 7.55
N GLU A 353 6.97 30.79 7.56
CA GLU A 353 6.83 29.53 8.27
C GLU A 353 6.88 28.27 7.39
N GLY A 354 6.60 28.41 6.08
CA GLY A 354 6.47 27.26 5.19
C GLY A 354 6.35 27.64 3.71
N LEU A 355 6.43 26.60 2.86
CA LEU A 355 6.22 26.67 1.41
C LEU A 355 5.02 25.79 1.05
N GLY A 356 4.06 26.34 0.33
CA GLY A 356 2.95 25.63 -0.28
C GLY A 356 3.07 25.69 -1.81
N ALA A 357 2.70 24.60 -2.49
CA ALA A 357 2.62 24.56 -3.93
C ALA A 357 1.41 23.72 -4.36
N ALA A 358 0.70 24.17 -5.39
CA ALA A 358 -0.41 23.44 -5.96
C ALA A 358 -0.26 23.36 -7.47
N LEU A 359 -0.35 22.14 -8.01
CA LEU A 359 -0.30 21.86 -9.43
C LEU A 359 -1.73 21.71 -9.95
N HIS A 360 -2.07 22.50 -10.96
CA HIS A 360 -3.36 22.49 -11.63
C HIS A 360 -3.16 22.20 -13.12
N GLN A 361 -4.22 21.75 -13.77
CA GLN A 361 -4.26 21.58 -15.21
C GLN A 361 -5.63 21.98 -15.73
N VAL A 362 -5.65 22.68 -16.87
CA VAL A 362 -6.89 22.99 -17.57
C VAL A 362 -7.20 21.81 -18.49
N GLN A 363 -8.31 21.12 -18.25
CA GLN A 363 -8.73 19.97 -19.07
C GLN A 363 -9.99 20.32 -19.83
N ILE A 364 -9.89 20.33 -21.16
CA ILE A 364 -10.92 20.81 -22.08
C ILE A 364 -12.15 19.87 -22.10
N SER A 365 -11.99 18.60 -21.71
CA SER A 365 -13.10 17.62 -21.73
C SER A 365 -14.28 17.98 -20.82
N LEU A 366 -14.12 18.96 -19.91
CA LEU A 366 -15.17 19.40 -18.98
C LEU A 366 -15.30 20.94 -18.87
N ASP A 367 -14.54 21.74 -19.63
CA ASP A 367 -14.39 23.19 -19.42
C ASP A 367 -14.06 23.58 -17.95
N LEU A 368 -13.31 22.71 -17.25
CA LEU A 368 -12.94 22.90 -15.84
C LEU A 368 -11.43 23.04 -15.69
N VAL A 369 -11.02 24.00 -14.84
CA VAL A 369 -9.66 24.03 -14.27
C VAL A 369 -9.66 23.12 -13.07
N GLY A 370 -9.05 21.95 -13.19
CA GLY A 370 -8.98 20.99 -12.09
C GLY A 370 -7.69 21.08 -11.29
N HIS A 371 -7.83 20.84 -9.99
CA HIS A 371 -6.70 20.65 -9.09
C HIS A 371 -6.11 19.25 -9.30
N VAL A 372 -4.83 19.13 -9.65
CA VAL A 372 -4.18 17.84 -9.95
C VAL A 372 -3.52 17.29 -8.70
N THR A 373 -2.74 18.11 -7.99
CA THR A 373 -2.09 17.70 -6.73
C THR A 373 -1.59 18.91 -5.93
N SER A 374 -1.50 18.77 -4.62
CA SER A 374 -0.89 19.75 -3.71
C SER A 374 0.40 19.18 -3.10
N ALA A 375 1.41 20.03 -2.94
CA ALA A 375 2.64 19.74 -2.23
C ALA A 375 2.93 20.87 -1.23
N SER A 376 3.26 20.53 0.00
CA SER A 376 3.65 21.52 1.01
C SER A 376 4.87 21.04 1.78
N ARG A 377 5.72 21.99 2.20
CA ARG A 377 6.97 21.71 2.91
C ARG A 377 7.22 22.73 4.00
N GLN A 378 7.65 22.24 5.17
CA GLN A 378 8.12 23.10 6.27
C GLN A 378 9.51 23.65 5.96
N ARG A 379 9.76 24.91 6.34
CA ARG A 379 11.10 25.49 6.26
C ARG A 379 11.91 25.17 7.51
N PRO A 380 13.18 24.72 7.38
CA PRO A 380 14.10 24.70 8.51
C PRO A 380 14.32 26.11 9.06
N SER A 381 14.51 26.25 10.37
CA SER A 381 14.69 27.53 11.07
C SER A 381 16.00 28.26 10.76
N SER A 382 16.87 27.72 9.90
CA SER A 382 18.14 28.33 9.53
C SER A 382 18.11 28.93 8.10
N HIS A 383 18.28 30.25 8.06
CA HIS A 383 18.67 31.10 6.92
C HIS A 383 17.53 31.72 6.08
N VAL A 384 17.30 32.99 6.40
CA VAL A 384 16.48 33.96 5.67
C VAL A 384 17.31 34.50 4.50
N SER A 385 17.18 33.90 3.31
CA SER A 385 17.62 34.53 2.07
C SER A 385 16.70 34.15 0.90
N HIS A 386 16.40 35.14 0.04
CA HIS A 386 15.48 35.04 -1.09
C HIS A 386 15.87 33.98 -2.15
N GLU A 387 17.13 33.51 -2.14
CA GLU A 387 17.68 32.56 -3.11
C GLU A 387 17.22 31.10 -2.88
N ASN A 388 16.75 30.76 -1.67
CA ASN A 388 16.38 29.38 -1.34
C ASN A 388 15.03 28.91 -1.90
N VAL A 389 14.15 29.81 -2.37
CA VAL A 389 12.88 29.43 -3.04
C VAL A 389 13.15 28.79 -4.40
N THR A 390 14.21 29.22 -5.07
CA THR A 390 14.62 28.75 -6.39
C THR A 390 15.54 27.52 -6.36
N GLN A 391 16.14 27.21 -5.20
CA GLN A 391 17.04 26.06 -5.03
C GLN A 391 16.39 24.86 -4.33
N SER A 392 15.19 25.00 -3.77
CA SER A 392 14.44 23.85 -3.27
C SER A 392 14.03 22.93 -4.42
N PRO A 393 14.32 21.61 -4.35
CA PRO A 393 13.96 20.68 -5.43
C PRO A 393 12.46 20.77 -5.67
N ASN A 394 12.08 21.02 -6.94
CA ASN A 394 10.68 21.17 -7.33
C ASN A 394 9.95 19.85 -6.98
N PRO A 395 8.95 19.87 -6.08
CA PRO A 395 8.26 18.66 -5.63
C PRO A 395 7.47 17.99 -6.76
N PHE A 396 7.29 18.67 -7.89
CA PHE A 396 6.63 18.18 -9.10
C PHE A 396 7.62 17.86 -10.23
N GLN A 397 8.91 17.64 -9.94
CA GLN A 397 9.91 17.26 -10.97
C GLN A 397 9.48 16.07 -11.83
N HIS A 398 8.80 15.08 -11.24
CA HIS A 398 8.28 13.92 -11.95
C HIS A 398 7.14 14.24 -12.94
N TYR A 399 6.56 15.45 -12.87
CA TYR A 399 5.54 15.92 -13.80
C TYR A 399 6.10 16.70 -15.01
N HIS A 400 7.42 16.93 -15.06
CA HIS A 400 8.08 17.61 -16.17
C HIS A 400 8.69 16.61 -17.15
N GLN A 401 8.08 16.47 -18.34
CA GLN A 401 8.74 15.90 -19.52
C GLN A 401 8.92 17.03 -20.55
N GLY A 402 10.15 17.53 -20.73
CA GLY A 402 10.48 18.55 -21.75
C GLY A 402 10.89 19.93 -21.19
N GLU A 403 11.71 20.64 -21.98
CA GLU A 403 12.54 21.81 -21.62
C GLU A 403 11.90 22.86 -20.71
N SER A 404 12.60 23.18 -19.61
CA SER A 404 12.20 24.23 -18.68
C SER A 404 12.72 25.61 -19.13
N ARG A 405 11.88 26.46 -19.72
CA ARG A 405 12.14 27.91 -19.71
C ARG A 405 11.50 28.55 -18.48
N VAL A 406 12.30 28.74 -17.43
CA VAL A 406 11.93 29.53 -16.25
C VAL A 406 11.92 31.01 -16.64
N ASN A 407 10.72 31.59 -16.84
CA ASN A 407 10.59 32.99 -17.22
C ASN A 407 10.72 33.89 -15.97
N ARG A 408 11.93 34.43 -15.73
CA ARG A 408 12.30 35.18 -14.52
C ARG A 408 11.64 36.57 -14.48
N ARG A 409 10.69 36.81 -13.57
CA ARG A 409 10.30 38.18 -13.16
C ARG A 409 10.18 38.29 -11.64
N ARG A 410 10.59 39.46 -11.12
CA ARG A 410 10.66 39.81 -9.69
C ARG A 410 9.26 39.75 -9.03
N LEU A 411 9.17 39.03 -7.91
CA LEU A 411 7.98 39.00 -7.03
C LEU A 411 7.91 40.30 -6.19
N THR A 412 6.97 41.18 -6.51
CA THR A 412 6.47 42.22 -5.59
C THR A 412 5.14 41.78 -5.01
N SER A 413 5.13 41.39 -3.72
CA SER A 413 4.01 41.28 -2.75
C SER A 413 2.56 40.96 -3.21
N ARG A 414 2.33 40.36 -4.38
CA ARG A 414 1.02 39.88 -4.85
C ARG A 414 1.17 38.50 -5.46
N ARG A 415 0.25 37.59 -5.08
CA ARG A 415 0.07 36.23 -5.62
C ARG A 415 0.53 36.15 -7.07
N THR A 416 1.61 35.42 -7.32
CA THR A 416 2.19 35.30 -8.67
C THR A 416 1.98 33.87 -9.14
N ALA A 417 1.15 33.69 -10.16
CA ALA A 417 0.98 32.41 -10.85
C ALA A 417 2.16 32.21 -11.80
N TRP A 418 2.79 31.04 -11.77
CA TRP A 418 3.83 30.66 -12.72
C TRP A 418 3.20 29.76 -13.77
N VAL A 419 3.13 30.26 -15.01
CA VAL A 419 2.71 29.47 -16.17
C VAL A 419 3.98 28.95 -16.83
N THR A 420 4.22 27.63 -16.75
CA THR A 420 5.16 26.98 -17.66
C THR A 420 4.43 26.78 -18.97
N SER A 421 4.88 27.47 -20.02
CA SER A 421 4.38 27.35 -21.40
C SER A 421 4.80 26.04 -22.03
#